data_AF-A0A2E3BT27-F1
#
_entry.id   AF-A0A2E3BT27-F1
#
_cell.length_a   1.000
_cell.length_b   1.000
_cell.length_c   1.000
_cell.angle_alpha   90.00
_cell.angle_beta   90.00
_cell.angle_gamma   90.00
#
_symmetry.space_group_name_H-M   'P 1'
#
loop_
_entity.id
_entity.type
_entity.pdbx_description
1 polymer ?
#
loop_
_entity_poly.entity_id
_entity_poly.type
_entity_poly.pdbx_seq_one_letter_code
_entity_poly.pdbx_strand_id
1 'polypeptide(L)'
;MKLKWIVNGAILILIFIPTGIVGYSGELPPISADIPACDSGISFLDVCDTAIMVDEGVSVPDVVASLIAADVNIEWGSNDVWVGIVDAKYADQCIDGGNGYLACDTENMVFLAGGPDAEGSLTWSLDGGDLRAVVGNSLGGEQESVNVEISYKVKLTPLLAYGIGVFGIGLILLGIRAD
;
A
#
# COMPACT_ATOMS: atom_id res chain seq x y z
N MET A 1 -34.92 -3.49 29.28
CA MET A 1 -34.30 -2.56 28.31
C MET A 1 -32.87 -2.19 28.69
N LYS A 2 -32.59 -1.90 29.97
CA LYS A 2 -31.27 -1.52 30.52
C LYS A 2 -30.12 -2.45 30.13
N LEU A 3 -30.28 -3.75 30.38
CA LEU A 3 -29.25 -4.75 30.05
C LEU A 3 -28.93 -4.80 28.55
N LYS A 4 -29.90 -4.50 27.67
CA LYS A 4 -29.68 -4.49 26.21
C LYS A 4 -28.71 -3.37 25.81
N TRP A 5 -28.83 -2.19 26.42
CA TRP A 5 -27.94 -1.06 26.15
C TRP A 5 -26.51 -1.32 26.61
N ILE A 6 -26.35 -1.86 27.82
CA ILE A 6 -25.04 -2.21 28.39
C ILE A 6 -24.37 -3.31 27.55
N VAL A 7 -25.10 -4.38 27.21
CA VAL A 7 -24.56 -5.49 26.40
C VAL A 7 -24.15 -5.01 25.01
N ASN A 8 -24.98 -4.22 24.33
CA ASN A 8 -24.65 -3.69 23.01
C ASN A 8 -23.43 -2.75 23.06
N GLY A 9 -23.36 -1.87 24.06
CA GLY A 9 -22.19 -1.00 24.25
C GLY A 9 -20.92 -1.79 24.53
N ALA A 10 -20.99 -2.82 25.37
CA ALA A 10 -19.86 -3.70 25.65
C ALA A 10 -19.37 -4.45 24.39
N ILE A 11 -20.28 -4.95 23.56
CA ILE A 11 -19.93 -5.59 22.28
C ILE A 11 -19.19 -4.60 21.36
N LEU A 12 -19.67 -3.35 21.25
CA LEU A 12 -19.00 -2.34 20.44
C LEU A 12 -17.58 -2.04 20.92
N ILE A 13 -17.35 -1.98 22.23
CA ILE A 13 -16.01 -1.79 22.79
C ILE A 13 -15.11 -3.00 22.52
N LEU A 14 -15.64 -4.22 22.65
CA LEU A 14 -14.91 -5.45 22.36
C LEU A 14 -14.48 -5.56 20.89
N ILE A 15 -15.27 -5.01 19.95
CA ILE A 15 -14.92 -4.96 18.53
C ILE A 15 -13.97 -3.79 18.24
N PHE A 16 -14.22 -2.62 18.85
CA PHE A 16 -13.45 -1.38 18.65
C PHE A 16 -11.96 -1.55 18.98
N ILE A 17 -11.64 -2.17 20.11
CA ILE A 17 -10.24 -2.29 20.56
C ILE A 17 -9.35 -3.02 19.54
N PRO A 18 -9.68 -4.27 19.12
CA PRO A 18 -8.84 -4.99 18.17
C PRO A 18 -8.86 -4.36 16.77
N THR A 19 -10.01 -3.91 16.27
CA THR A 19 -10.16 -3.43 14.88
C THR A 19 -9.72 -1.98 14.69
N GLY A 20 -9.86 -1.12 15.70
CA GLY A 20 -9.60 0.31 15.61
C GLY A 20 -8.28 0.77 16.22
N ILE A 21 -7.92 0.26 17.42
CA ILE A 21 -6.71 0.70 18.12
C ILE A 21 -5.52 -0.18 17.75
N VAL A 22 -5.68 -1.50 17.88
CA VAL A 22 -4.57 -2.44 17.67
C VAL A 22 -4.33 -2.62 16.17
N GLY A 23 -5.40 -2.90 15.43
CA GLY A 23 -5.33 -3.29 14.03
C GLY A 23 -4.86 -4.73 13.84
N TYR A 24 -4.81 -5.15 12.60
CA TYR A 24 -4.27 -6.43 12.17
C TYR A 24 -3.01 -6.18 11.37
N SER A 25 -1.94 -6.89 11.72
CA SER A 25 -0.69 -6.85 10.96
C SER A 25 -0.37 -8.24 10.42
N GLY A 26 0.32 -8.27 9.30
CA GLY A 26 0.79 -9.51 8.69
C GLY A 26 1.91 -9.26 7.69
N GLU A 27 2.46 -10.36 7.22
CA GLU A 27 3.51 -10.40 6.20
C GLU A 27 2.97 -11.23 5.05
N LEU A 28 3.26 -10.81 3.82
CA LEU A 28 3.02 -11.62 2.63
C LEU A 28 4.27 -12.47 2.34
N PRO A 29 4.11 -13.62 1.66
CA PRO A 29 5.26 -14.40 1.20
C PRO A 29 6.22 -13.51 0.39
N PRO A 30 7.54 -13.62 0.61
CA PRO A 30 8.51 -12.83 -0.12
C PRO A 30 8.47 -13.18 -1.61
N ILE A 31 8.67 -12.16 -2.44
CA ILE A 31 8.66 -12.28 -3.90
C ILE A 31 10.09 -12.09 -4.38
N SER A 32 10.64 -13.07 -5.10
CA SER A 32 11.92 -12.91 -5.78
C SER A 32 11.68 -12.33 -7.17
N ALA A 33 12.35 -11.22 -7.48
CA ALA A 33 12.24 -10.53 -8.76
C ALA A 33 13.64 -10.33 -9.36
N ASP A 34 13.80 -10.70 -10.63
CA ASP A 34 15.03 -10.47 -11.37
C ASP A 34 14.94 -9.15 -12.12
N ILE A 35 15.87 -8.24 -11.84
CA ILE A 35 15.87 -6.88 -12.40
C ILE A 35 17.03 -6.74 -13.37
N PRO A 36 16.77 -6.34 -14.62
CA PRO A 36 17.81 -6.24 -15.64
C PRO A 36 18.78 -5.09 -15.36
N ALA A 37 20.04 -5.26 -15.79
CA ALA A 37 21.06 -4.21 -15.73
C ALA A 37 20.74 -3.06 -16.70
N CYS A 38 21.17 -1.84 -16.34
CA CYS A 38 21.09 -0.69 -17.24
C CYS A 38 21.93 -0.85 -18.52
N ASP A 39 23.10 -1.50 -18.45
CA ASP A 39 24.00 -1.71 -19.61
C ASP A 39 23.74 -3.06 -20.30
N SER A 40 22.54 -3.25 -20.83
CA SER A 40 22.16 -4.47 -21.58
C SER A 40 22.41 -4.36 -23.09
N GLY A 41 23.03 -3.28 -23.57
CA GLY A 41 23.42 -3.10 -24.98
C GLY A 41 22.25 -2.95 -25.96
N ILE A 42 21.03 -2.76 -25.48
CA ILE A 42 19.82 -2.52 -26.28
C ILE A 42 19.71 -1.03 -26.65
N SER A 43 20.23 -0.68 -27.83
CA SER A 43 20.46 0.70 -28.30
C SER A 43 19.21 1.59 -28.56
N PHE A 44 18.02 1.24 -28.05
CA PHE A 44 16.77 1.96 -28.34
C PHE A 44 15.95 2.38 -27.11
N LEU A 45 16.34 1.98 -25.91
CA LEU A 45 15.73 2.42 -24.66
C LEU A 45 16.86 2.81 -23.71
N ASP A 46 16.82 4.03 -23.18
CA ASP A 46 17.66 4.37 -22.04
C ASP A 46 17.04 3.69 -20.81
N VAL A 47 17.50 2.47 -20.54
CA VAL A 47 16.91 1.56 -19.54
C VAL A 47 16.97 2.16 -18.13
N CYS A 48 17.91 3.09 -17.91
CA CYS A 48 18.10 3.79 -16.65
C CYS A 48 17.06 4.91 -16.42
N ASP A 49 16.50 5.49 -17.49
CA ASP A 49 15.42 6.49 -17.39
C ASP A 49 14.04 5.84 -17.58
N THR A 50 14.01 4.55 -17.93
CA THR A 50 12.79 3.78 -18.13
C THR A 50 12.43 2.98 -16.89
N ALA A 51 11.22 3.16 -16.42
CA ALA A 51 10.63 2.32 -15.40
C ALA A 51 9.77 1.22 -16.02
N ILE A 52 9.82 0.03 -15.44
CA ILE A 52 8.97 -1.10 -15.81
C ILE A 52 7.76 -1.13 -14.88
N MET A 53 6.59 -0.89 -15.45
CA MET A 53 5.31 -0.96 -14.77
C MET A 53 4.66 -2.32 -14.99
N VAL A 54 4.08 -2.90 -13.94
CA VAL A 54 3.24 -4.09 -14.07
C VAL A 54 1.90 -3.67 -14.68
N ASP A 55 1.46 -4.33 -15.75
CA ASP A 55 0.21 -3.99 -16.44
C ASP A 55 -1.02 -4.26 -15.53
N GLU A 56 -0.95 -5.30 -14.71
CA GLU A 56 -1.96 -5.57 -13.68
C GLU A 56 -1.86 -4.55 -12.53
N GLY A 57 -2.92 -3.77 -12.36
CA GLY A 57 -3.07 -2.82 -11.26
C GLY A 57 -3.98 -3.33 -10.14
N VAL A 58 -3.95 -2.62 -9.02
CA VAL A 58 -4.84 -2.84 -7.88
C VAL A 58 -5.80 -1.65 -7.78
N SER A 59 -7.09 -1.93 -7.77
CA SER A 59 -8.13 -0.92 -7.53
C SER A 59 -8.61 -1.03 -6.10
N VAL A 60 -8.51 0.07 -5.37
CA VAL A 60 -8.97 0.21 -3.98
C VAL A 60 -10.16 1.15 -3.98
N PRO A 61 -11.39 0.64 -3.81
CA PRO A 61 -12.56 1.50 -3.80
C PRO A 61 -12.49 2.55 -2.69
N ASP A 62 -12.84 3.80 -3.00
CA ASP A 62 -12.85 4.91 -2.03
C ASP A 62 -13.67 4.61 -0.77
N VAL A 63 -14.76 3.86 -0.94
CA VAL A 63 -15.60 3.41 0.18
C VAL A 63 -14.78 2.56 1.14
N VAL A 64 -13.93 1.66 0.64
CA VAL A 64 -13.05 0.83 1.47
C VAL A 64 -11.99 1.71 2.14
N ALA A 65 -11.32 2.59 1.39
CA ALA A 65 -10.30 3.51 1.93
C ALA A 65 -10.85 4.47 3.01
N SER A 66 -12.13 4.82 2.95
CA SER A 66 -12.78 5.62 4.01
C SER A 66 -13.02 4.84 5.31
N LEU A 67 -13.06 3.50 5.22
CA LEU A 67 -13.34 2.61 6.35
C LEU A 67 -12.06 2.09 7.01
N ILE A 68 -11.05 1.78 6.21
CA ILE A 68 -9.78 1.22 6.68
C ILE A 68 -8.62 2.16 6.39
N ALA A 69 -7.69 2.25 7.33
CA ALA A 69 -6.36 2.78 7.10
C ALA A 69 -5.40 1.60 7.06
N ALA A 70 -4.69 1.42 5.95
CA ALA A 70 -3.67 0.39 5.80
C ALA A 70 -2.31 1.05 5.57
N ASP A 71 -1.34 0.67 6.39
CA ASP A 71 0.07 1.03 6.20
C ASP A 71 0.76 -0.20 5.62
N VAL A 72 1.36 -0.06 4.44
CA VAL A 72 2.10 -1.10 3.72
C VAL A 72 3.58 -0.73 3.72
N ASN A 73 4.43 -1.66 4.09
CA ASN A 73 5.87 -1.51 4.06
C ASN A 73 6.44 -2.58 3.11
N ILE A 74 7.21 -2.13 2.13
CA ILE A 74 7.83 -2.98 1.11
C ILE A 74 9.34 -2.78 1.22
N GLU A 75 10.07 -3.86 1.40
CA GLU A 75 11.52 -3.87 1.53
C GLU A 75 12.12 -4.80 0.49
N TRP A 76 13.19 -4.38 -0.19
CA TRP A 76 13.88 -5.20 -1.20
C TRP A 76 15.40 -5.23 -0.98
N GLY A 77 15.92 -4.43 -0.06
CA GLY A 77 17.28 -4.57 0.48
C GLY A 77 18.43 -4.19 -0.45
N SER A 78 18.14 -3.68 -1.65
CA SER A 78 19.13 -3.18 -2.61
C SER A 78 18.96 -1.67 -2.85
N ASN A 79 20.09 -0.98 -3.01
CA ASN A 79 20.14 0.44 -3.42
C ASN A 79 20.35 0.62 -4.92
N ASP A 80 20.61 -0.48 -5.63
CA ASP A 80 20.79 -0.48 -7.08
C ASP A 80 19.44 -0.61 -7.80
N VAL A 81 18.38 -0.90 -7.05
CA VAL A 81 17.01 -1.07 -7.50
C VAL A 81 16.12 -0.15 -6.70
N TRP A 82 15.08 0.38 -7.35
CA TRP A 82 13.99 1.04 -6.66
C TRP A 82 12.63 0.48 -7.06
N VAL A 83 11.71 0.52 -6.11
CA VAL A 83 10.29 0.21 -6.30
C VAL A 83 9.49 1.48 -6.05
N GLY A 84 8.48 1.71 -6.87
CA GLY A 84 7.58 2.85 -6.77
C GLY A 84 6.13 2.42 -6.90
N ILE A 85 5.25 3.16 -6.24
CA ILE A 85 3.80 3.05 -6.41
C ILE A 85 3.31 4.31 -7.11
N VAL A 86 2.55 4.16 -8.18
CA VAL A 86 2.00 5.27 -8.97
C VAL A 86 0.50 5.06 -9.24
N ASP A 87 -0.16 6.13 -9.66
CA ASP A 87 -1.54 6.11 -10.14
C ASP A 87 -1.63 5.33 -11.47
N ALA A 88 -2.63 4.46 -11.60
CA ALA A 88 -2.81 3.62 -12.77
C ALA A 88 -2.95 4.42 -14.08
N LYS A 89 -3.35 5.69 -14.04
CA LYS A 89 -3.46 6.58 -15.21
C LYS A 89 -2.15 6.76 -15.98
N TYR A 90 -1.00 6.55 -15.35
CA TYR A 90 0.29 6.70 -16.02
C TYR A 90 0.53 5.62 -17.08
N ALA A 91 -0.15 4.47 -16.98
CA ALA A 91 -0.05 3.40 -17.98
C ALA A 91 -0.44 3.85 -19.39
N ASP A 92 -1.37 4.81 -19.53
CA ASP A 92 -1.80 5.33 -20.83
C ASP A 92 -0.68 6.06 -21.59
N GLN A 93 0.39 6.43 -20.89
CA GLN A 93 1.56 7.14 -21.41
C GLN A 93 2.74 6.18 -21.67
N CYS A 94 2.62 4.91 -21.29
CA CYS A 94 3.67 3.92 -21.41
C CYS A 94 3.55 3.13 -22.72
N ILE A 95 4.67 2.52 -23.12
CA ILE A 95 4.75 1.65 -24.29
C ILE A 95 4.56 0.21 -23.82
N ASP A 96 3.78 -0.58 -24.56
CA ASP A 96 3.64 -2.01 -24.28
C ASP A 96 5.01 -2.71 -24.47
N GLY A 97 5.57 -3.21 -23.36
CA GLY A 97 6.82 -3.95 -23.32
C GLY A 97 6.63 -5.46 -23.59
N GLY A 98 5.38 -5.91 -23.69
CA GLY A 98 5.02 -7.32 -23.80
C GLY A 98 5.07 -8.06 -22.46
N ASN A 99 4.52 -9.29 -22.46
CA ASN A 99 4.50 -10.18 -21.29
C ASN A 99 3.85 -9.59 -20.01
N GLY A 100 2.93 -8.63 -20.16
CA GLY A 100 2.23 -8.00 -19.03
C GLY A 100 3.00 -6.87 -18.36
N TYR A 101 3.96 -6.26 -19.05
CA TYR A 101 4.73 -5.13 -18.57
C TYR A 101 4.66 -3.94 -19.52
N LEU A 102 4.71 -2.73 -18.96
CA LEU A 102 4.75 -1.47 -19.68
C LEU A 102 6.07 -0.77 -19.42
N ALA A 103 6.68 -0.20 -20.46
CA ALA A 103 7.86 0.63 -20.38
C ALA A 103 7.43 2.10 -20.30
N CYS A 104 7.72 2.74 -19.16
CA CYS A 104 7.31 4.09 -18.84
C CYS A 104 8.54 4.99 -18.67
N ASP A 105 8.46 6.22 -19.17
CA ASP A 105 9.46 7.24 -18.84
C ASP A 105 9.27 7.69 -17.38
N THR A 106 10.33 7.54 -16.59
CA THR A 106 10.34 7.82 -15.15
C THR A 106 9.99 9.28 -14.85
N GLU A 107 10.41 10.22 -15.69
CA GLU A 107 10.20 11.66 -15.48
C GLU A 107 8.73 12.08 -15.64
N ASN A 108 7.92 11.26 -16.32
CA ASN A 108 6.50 11.57 -16.57
C ASN A 108 5.57 11.07 -15.45
N MET A 109 6.11 10.47 -14.40
CA MET A 109 5.34 9.87 -13.32
C MET A 109 5.49 10.63 -12.00
N VAL A 110 4.42 10.59 -11.21
CA VAL A 110 4.44 11.05 -9.81
C VAL A 110 4.29 9.82 -8.92
N PHE A 111 5.32 9.58 -8.12
CA PHE A 111 5.36 8.50 -7.15
C PHE A 111 4.54 8.86 -5.91
N LEU A 112 3.57 8.00 -5.59
CA LEU A 112 2.80 8.06 -4.35
C LEU A 112 3.64 7.56 -3.17
N ALA A 113 4.53 6.61 -3.44
CA ALA A 113 5.55 6.12 -2.52
C ALA A 113 6.71 5.49 -3.30
N GLY A 114 7.89 5.48 -2.68
CA GLY A 114 9.12 4.96 -3.31
C GLY A 114 9.59 5.83 -4.47
N GLY A 115 10.07 5.19 -5.54
CA GLY A 115 10.64 5.86 -6.72
C GLY A 115 12.17 5.91 -6.71
N PRO A 116 12.80 6.60 -7.67
CA PRO A 116 14.26 6.58 -7.89
C PRO A 116 15.13 6.97 -6.68
N ASP A 117 14.59 7.78 -5.78
CA ASP A 117 15.28 8.23 -4.56
C ASP A 117 15.12 7.26 -3.37
N ALA A 118 14.39 6.16 -3.53
CA ALA A 118 14.13 5.20 -2.46
C ALA A 118 15.30 4.22 -2.27
N GLU A 119 15.75 4.07 -1.04
CA GLU A 119 16.88 3.21 -0.67
C GLU A 119 16.37 1.92 -0.03
N GLY A 120 16.21 0.86 -0.83
CA GLY A 120 15.94 -0.51 -0.36
C GLY A 120 14.58 -0.75 0.31
N SER A 121 13.76 0.29 0.50
CA SER A 121 12.45 0.19 1.16
C SER A 121 11.53 1.36 0.83
N LEU A 122 10.22 1.14 0.99
CA LEU A 122 9.21 2.19 1.01
C LEU A 122 8.12 1.87 2.04
N THR A 123 7.53 2.93 2.61
CA THR A 123 6.31 2.83 3.39
C THR A 123 5.23 3.66 2.70
N TRP A 124 4.04 3.10 2.58
CA TRP A 124 2.92 3.69 1.89
C TRP A 124 1.62 3.51 2.69
N SER A 125 0.89 4.61 2.89
CA SER A 125 -0.45 4.58 3.48
C SER A 125 -1.50 4.56 2.36
N LEU A 126 -2.40 3.59 2.44
CA LEU A 126 -3.42 3.31 1.44
C LEU A 126 -4.56 4.34 1.50
N ASP A 127 -4.62 5.23 0.51
CA ASP A 127 -5.61 6.31 0.42
C ASP A 127 -6.77 6.04 -0.56
N GLY A 128 -6.82 4.85 -1.17
CA GLY A 128 -7.79 4.52 -2.22
C GLY A 128 -7.30 4.90 -3.63
N GLY A 129 -8.05 4.46 -4.64
CA GLY A 129 -7.76 4.71 -6.04
C GLY A 129 -7.20 3.51 -6.81
N ASP A 130 -6.87 3.76 -8.08
CA ASP A 130 -6.30 2.77 -8.98
C ASP A 130 -4.78 2.93 -9.01
N LEU A 131 -4.07 1.85 -8.71
CA LEU A 131 -2.65 1.89 -8.39
C LEU A 131 -1.89 0.84 -9.17
N ARG A 132 -0.65 1.16 -9.53
CA ARG A 132 0.29 0.23 -10.16
C ARG A 132 1.65 0.30 -9.49
N ALA A 133 2.31 -0.85 -9.46
CA ALA A 133 3.69 -0.97 -9.04
C ALA A 133 4.62 -0.76 -10.23
N VAL A 134 5.71 -0.06 -9.97
CA VAL A 134 6.73 0.28 -10.93
C VAL A 134 8.08 -0.08 -10.33
N VAL A 135 8.96 -0.64 -11.15
CA VAL A 135 10.34 -0.96 -10.76
C VAL A 135 11.30 -0.33 -11.74
N GLY A 136 12.42 0.14 -11.24
CA GLY A 136 13.49 0.66 -12.06
C GLY A 136 14.85 0.34 -11.43
N ASN A 137 15.87 0.53 -12.24
CA ASN A 137 17.25 0.40 -11.80
C ASN A 137 17.77 1.80 -11.43
N SER A 138 18.63 1.91 -10.44
CA SER A 138 19.34 3.16 -10.18
C SER A 138 20.46 3.34 -11.22
N LEU A 139 20.94 4.58 -11.38
CA LEU A 139 21.92 4.89 -12.42
C LEU A 139 23.19 4.04 -12.26
N GLY A 140 23.36 3.06 -13.16
CA GLY A 140 24.53 2.18 -13.21
C GLY A 140 24.42 0.85 -12.44
N GLY A 141 23.23 0.46 -11.98
CA GLY A 141 23.06 -0.83 -11.29
C GLY A 141 23.18 -2.04 -12.23
N GLU A 142 23.74 -3.11 -11.67
CA GLU A 142 23.91 -4.39 -12.36
C GLU A 142 22.60 -5.19 -12.38
N GLN A 143 22.59 -6.35 -13.06
CA GLN A 143 21.48 -7.27 -12.99
C GLN A 143 21.44 -7.89 -11.58
N GLU A 144 20.35 -7.72 -10.87
CA GLU A 144 20.20 -8.20 -9.50
C GLU A 144 18.89 -8.95 -9.30
N SER A 145 18.94 -10.03 -8.52
CA SER A 145 17.76 -10.71 -8.02
C SER A 145 17.46 -10.19 -6.61
N VAL A 146 16.35 -9.49 -6.47
CA VAL A 146 15.94 -8.90 -5.19
C VAL A 146 14.82 -9.71 -4.55
N ASN A 147 14.87 -9.87 -3.23
CA ASN A 147 13.80 -10.47 -2.45
C ASN A 147 12.96 -9.35 -1.86
N VAL A 148 11.73 -9.22 -2.34
CA VAL A 148 10.77 -8.21 -1.91
C VAL A 148 9.95 -8.77 -0.75
N GLU A 149 10.14 -8.20 0.43
CA GLU A 149 9.37 -8.47 1.64
C GLU A 149 8.26 -7.43 1.79
N ILE A 150 7.02 -7.89 1.98
CA ILE A 150 5.86 -7.00 2.12
C ILE A 150 5.21 -7.26 3.46
N SER A 151 5.17 -6.24 4.30
CA SER A 151 4.44 -6.23 5.56
C SER A 151 3.33 -5.19 5.53
N TYR A 152 2.24 -5.46 6.24
CA TYR A 152 1.10 -4.57 6.28
C TYR A 152 0.54 -4.44 7.70
N LYS A 153 -0.12 -3.31 7.94
CA LYS A 153 -0.93 -3.06 9.13
C LYS A 153 -2.22 -2.36 8.75
N VAL A 154 -3.35 -3.04 8.96
CA VAL A 154 -4.70 -2.54 8.67
C VAL A 154 -5.45 -2.25 9.96
N LYS A 155 -6.06 -1.08 10.05
CA LYS A 155 -6.93 -0.65 11.16
C LYS A 155 -8.14 0.09 10.61
N LEU A 156 -9.20 0.24 11.41
CA LEU A 156 -10.27 1.19 11.07
C LEU A 156 -9.72 2.61 11.02
N THR A 157 -10.29 3.45 10.16
CA THR A 157 -9.96 4.87 10.15
C THR A 157 -10.23 5.49 11.53
N PRO A 158 -9.40 6.47 11.98
CA PRO A 158 -9.54 7.06 13.31
C PRO A 158 -10.96 7.57 13.59
N LEU A 159 -11.62 8.16 12.59
CA LEU A 159 -12.98 8.66 12.70
C LEU A 159 -13.97 7.55 13.10
N LEU A 160 -13.91 6.40 12.42
CA LEU A 160 -14.79 5.27 12.72
C LEU A 160 -14.43 4.59 14.02
N ALA A 161 -13.13 4.40 14.25
CA ALA A 161 -12.62 3.81 15.48
C ALA A 161 -13.13 4.60 16.70
N TYR A 162 -12.84 5.91 16.75
CA TYR A 162 -13.30 6.75 17.85
C TYR A 162 -14.82 6.90 17.88
N GLY A 163 -15.49 6.95 16.73
CA GLY A 163 -16.95 6.99 16.64
C GLY A 163 -17.60 5.78 17.33
N ILE A 164 -17.14 4.56 17.02
CA ILE A 164 -17.63 3.33 17.63
C ILE A 164 -17.30 3.31 19.13
N GLY A 165 -16.08 3.71 19.52
CA GLY A 165 -15.66 3.75 20.92
C GLY A 165 -16.52 4.69 21.76
N VAL A 166 -16.71 5.93 21.31
CA VAL A 166 -17.53 6.94 22.00
C VAL A 166 -18.99 6.51 22.04
N PHE A 167 -19.51 5.97 20.94
CA PHE A 167 -20.89 5.49 20.89
C PHE A 167 -21.10 4.30 21.85
N GLY A 168 -20.18 3.35 21.89
CA GLY A 168 -20.21 2.21 22.82
C GLY A 168 -20.20 2.65 24.29
N ILE A 169 -19.32 3.59 24.65
CA ILE A 169 -19.29 4.20 25.99
C ILE A 169 -20.62 4.89 26.30
N GLY A 170 -21.17 5.65 25.34
CA GLY A 170 -22.45 6.32 25.48
C GLY A 170 -23.60 5.36 25.78
N LEU A 171 -23.66 4.21 25.09
CA LEU A 171 -24.68 3.19 25.34
C LEU A 171 -24.56 2.57 26.74
N ILE A 172 -23.34 2.32 27.21
CA ILE A 172 -23.09 1.81 28.57
C ILE A 172 -23.57 2.84 29.60
N LEU A 173 -23.18 4.11 29.45
CA LEU A 173 -23.58 5.19 30.36
C LEU A 173 -25.10 5.41 30.38
N LEU A 174 -25.77 5.35 29.22
CA LEU A 174 -27.23 5.43 29.15
C LEU A 174 -27.91 4.23 29.82
N GLY A 175 -27.34 3.03 29.68
CA GLY A 175 -27.81 1.83 30.36
C GLY A 175 -27.72 1.95 31.89
N ILE A 176 -26.65 2.56 32.40
CA ILE A 176 -26.43 2.81 33.84
C ILE A 176 -27.30 3.97 34.34
N ARG A 177 -27.44 5.07 33.59
CA ARG A 177 -28.27 6.23 33.99
C ARG A 177 -29.77 6.01 33.88
N ALA A 178 -30.22 4.94 33.22
CA ALA A 178 -31.62 4.56 33.21
C ALA A 178 -32.10 3.99 34.55
N ASP A 179 -31.25 3.98 35.58
CA ASP A 179 -31.56 3.70 36.99
C ASP A 179 -32.21 4.88 37.73
#